data_AF-A0A8T6R6D9-F1
#
_entry.id   AF-A0A8T6R6D9-F1
#
_cell.length_a   1.000
_cell.length_b   1.000
_cell.length_c   1.000
_cell.angle_alpha   90.00
_cell.angle_beta   90.00
_cell.angle_gamma   90.00
#
_symmetry.space_group_name_H-M   'P 1'
#
loop_
_entity.id
_entity.type
_entity.pdbx_description
1 polymer ?
#
loop_
_entity_poly.entity_id
_entity_poly.type
_entity_poly.pdbx_seq_one_letter_code
_entity_poly.pdbx_strand_id
1 'polypeptide(L)'
;MSDDGGTTARVVALGRELRRLHERIRECLDDVLAGADPTVALLDVTADPIGRCRTFCTVLDAHHRQEDATLFPWLLARRPDLAAVVVRLEEDHRLVGALLGELATDVTRHAPPEVLARHLEGLDAVLENHFRFEERQLVPVLDALSGDGPGPALGDAFWEP
;
A
#
# COMPACT_ATOMS: atom_id res chain seq x y z
N MET A 1 -31.50 6.12 26.50
CA MET A 1 -30.50 7.09 26.01
C MET A 1 -29.54 6.28 25.17
N SER A 2 -29.78 6.29 23.85
CA SER A 2 -29.07 5.48 22.87
C SER A 2 -27.73 6.13 22.53
N ASP A 3 -26.69 5.30 22.50
CA ASP A 3 -25.34 5.62 22.05
C ASP A 3 -25.30 5.57 20.52
N ASP A 4 -25.14 6.74 19.88
CA ASP A 4 -25.08 6.96 18.43
C ASP A 4 -23.64 7.26 17.96
N GLY A 5 -22.63 6.95 18.80
CA GLY A 5 -21.23 7.29 18.55
C GLY A 5 -20.49 6.38 17.56
N GLY A 6 -21.07 5.25 17.16
CA GLY A 6 -20.38 4.23 16.36
C GLY A 6 -20.36 4.46 14.84
N THR A 7 -21.31 5.23 14.30
CA THR A 7 -21.50 5.33 12.84
C THR A 7 -20.64 6.44 12.23
N THR A 8 -20.47 7.57 12.92
CA THR A 8 -19.74 8.75 12.42
C THR A 8 -18.21 8.60 12.48
N ALA A 9 -17.69 7.65 13.26
CA ALA A 9 -16.25 7.41 13.38
C ALA A 9 -15.65 6.66 12.16
N ARG A 10 -16.48 5.87 11.47
CA ARG A 10 -16.10 5.10 10.27
C ARG A 10 -16.08 5.97 8.98
N VAL A 11 -16.73 7.14 9.04
CA VAL A 11 -16.96 8.12 7.98
C VAL A 11 -15.69 8.86 7.53
N VAL A 12 -14.65 8.85 8.35
CA VAL A 12 -13.38 9.55 8.14
C VAL A 12 -12.22 8.57 7.85
N ALA A 13 -12.52 7.27 7.78
CA ALA A 13 -11.53 6.21 7.83
C ALA A 13 -10.93 5.87 6.46
N LEU A 14 -11.71 5.54 5.42
CA LEU A 14 -11.16 4.83 4.26
C LEU A 14 -10.07 5.60 3.49
N GLY A 15 -10.32 6.86 3.11
CA GLY A 15 -9.33 7.69 2.41
C GLY A 15 -8.13 8.05 3.28
N ARG A 16 -8.35 8.19 4.59
CA ARG A 16 -7.28 8.46 5.58
C ARG A 16 -6.44 7.21 5.85
N GLU A 17 -7.06 6.04 5.95
CA GLU A 17 -6.39 4.76 6.16
C GLU A 17 -5.53 4.38 4.96
N LEU A 18 -6.01 4.63 3.73
CA LEU A 18 -5.21 4.48 2.51
C LEU A 18 -3.94 5.35 2.57
N ARG A 19 -4.08 6.66 2.84
CA ARG A 19 -2.94 7.56 2.99
C ARG A 19 -1.98 7.13 4.10
N ARG A 20 -2.51 6.73 5.26
CA ARG A 20 -1.71 6.24 6.40
C ARG A 20 -0.93 4.98 6.04
N LEU A 21 -1.54 4.06 5.30
CA LEU A 21 -0.88 2.86 4.83
C LEU A 21 0.25 3.22 3.86
N HIS A 22 0.01 4.12 2.90
CA HIS A 22 1.05 4.59 1.98
C HIS A 22 2.18 5.31 2.70
N GLU A 23 1.89 6.17 3.67
CA GLU A 23 2.90 6.84 4.49
C GLU A 23 3.80 5.82 5.21
N ARG A 24 3.22 4.78 5.83
CA ARG A 24 4.00 3.70 6.46
C ARG A 24 4.86 2.93 5.46
N ILE A 25 4.36 2.70 4.24
CA ILE A 25 5.12 2.01 3.20
C ILE A 25 6.29 2.87 2.72
N ARG A 26 6.07 4.19 2.53
CA ARG A 26 7.15 5.14 2.20
C ARG A 26 8.23 5.14 3.27
N GLU A 27 7.84 5.27 4.55
CA GLU A 27 8.77 5.20 5.69
C GLU A 27 9.59 3.89 5.70
N CYS A 28 8.93 2.76 5.44
CA CYS A 28 9.59 1.45 5.35
C CYS A 28 10.61 1.40 4.20
N LEU A 29 10.30 2.00 3.05
CA LEU A 29 11.21 2.04 1.91
C LEU A 29 12.40 2.98 2.16
N ASP A 30 12.15 4.16 2.75
CA ASP A 30 13.18 5.11 3.18
C ASP A 30 14.15 4.45 4.17
N ASP A 31 13.62 3.69 5.13
CA ASP A 31 14.41 2.93 6.08
C ASP A 31 15.29 1.88 5.36
N VAL A 32 14.70 1.09 4.45
CA VAL A 32 15.45 0.10 3.67
C VAL A 32 16.57 0.76 2.84
N LEU A 33 16.29 1.89 2.17
CA LEU A 33 17.26 2.66 1.39
C LEU A 33 18.37 3.27 2.27
N ALA A 34 18.02 3.78 3.45
CA ALA A 34 18.97 4.31 4.43
C ALA A 34 19.79 3.20 5.11
N GLY A 35 19.45 1.93 4.89
CA GLY A 35 20.01 0.81 5.63
C GLY A 35 19.54 0.76 7.09
N ALA A 36 18.46 1.47 7.43
CA ALA A 36 17.77 1.48 8.73
C ALA A 36 16.59 0.49 8.77
N ASP A 37 16.20 0.00 9.95
CA ASP A 37 15.26 -1.13 10.07
C ASP A 37 13.82 -0.74 10.44
N PRO A 38 12.82 -1.00 9.57
CA PRO A 38 11.42 -0.69 9.85
C PRO A 38 10.79 -1.54 10.98
N THR A 39 11.44 -2.62 11.40
CA THR A 39 10.99 -3.57 12.44
C THR A 39 11.91 -3.61 13.67
N VAL A 40 13.05 -2.91 13.69
CA VAL A 40 13.74 -2.47 14.93
C VAL A 40 12.98 -1.34 15.61
N ALA A 41 12.15 -0.62 14.86
CA ALA A 41 11.14 0.27 15.42
C ALA A 41 10.13 -0.48 16.32
N LEU A 42 10.05 -1.83 16.26
CA LEU A 42 9.34 -2.59 17.28
C LEU A 42 10.07 -3.77 17.97
N LEU A 43 10.92 -4.63 17.37
CA LEU A 43 11.43 -5.82 18.11
C LEU A 43 12.80 -6.48 17.80
N ASP A 44 13.68 -6.09 16.85
CA ASP A 44 14.97 -6.84 16.72
C ASP A 44 16.18 -6.12 16.08
N VAL A 45 17.17 -5.72 16.90
CA VAL A 45 18.42 -5.00 16.52
C VAL A 45 19.43 -5.86 15.70
N THR A 46 19.00 -6.98 15.11
CA THR A 46 19.88 -7.92 14.39
C THR A 46 19.52 -8.22 12.93
N ALA A 47 18.49 -7.59 12.34
CA ALA A 47 18.08 -7.94 10.96
C ALA A 47 19.02 -7.36 9.89
N ASP A 48 19.72 -8.26 9.18
CA ASP A 48 20.48 -7.97 7.97
C ASP A 48 19.58 -7.28 6.91
N PRO A 49 20.07 -6.27 6.14
CA PRO A 49 19.31 -5.57 5.09
C PRO A 49 18.44 -6.45 4.18
N ILE A 50 18.87 -7.69 3.92
CA ILE A 50 18.11 -8.67 3.14
C ILE A 50 16.78 -9.06 3.79
N GLY A 51 16.75 -9.23 5.12
CA GLY A 51 15.53 -9.54 5.86
C GLY A 51 14.48 -8.44 5.73
N ARG A 52 14.92 -7.18 5.79
CA ARG A 52 14.07 -6.00 5.65
C ARG A 52 13.48 -5.88 4.25
N CYS A 53 14.31 -6.06 3.23
CA CYS A 53 13.85 -6.06 1.83
C CYS A 53 12.75 -7.10 1.62
N ARG A 54 12.89 -8.32 2.17
CA ARG A 54 11.89 -9.39 2.05
C ARG A 54 10.57 -9.05 2.73
N THR A 55 10.60 -8.51 3.93
CA THR A 55 9.40 -8.07 4.65
C THR A 55 8.67 -6.98 3.86
N PHE A 56 9.39 -5.95 3.43
CA PHE A 56 8.84 -4.88 2.60
C PHE A 56 8.18 -5.41 1.32
N CYS A 57 8.86 -6.28 0.57
CA CYS A 57 8.30 -6.88 -0.65
C CYS A 57 7.00 -7.63 -0.38
N THR A 58 6.95 -8.36 0.74
CA THR A 58 5.77 -9.16 1.13
C THR A 58 4.57 -8.27 1.48
N VAL A 59 4.80 -7.23 2.28
CA VAL A 59 3.75 -6.30 2.71
C VAL A 59 3.17 -5.51 1.53
N LEU A 60 4.04 -4.99 0.66
CA LEU A 60 3.62 -4.21 -0.50
C LEU A 60 2.83 -5.05 -1.52
N ASP A 61 3.29 -6.27 -1.81
CA ASP A 61 2.56 -7.21 -2.68
C ASP A 61 1.19 -7.60 -2.09
N ALA A 62 1.11 -7.81 -0.76
CA ALA A 62 -0.15 -8.09 -0.10
C ALA A 62 -1.15 -6.93 -0.19
N HIS A 63 -0.67 -5.69 0.03
CA HIS A 63 -1.46 -4.47 -0.09
C HIS A 63 -2.09 -4.33 -1.49
N HIS A 64 -1.28 -4.36 -2.55
CA HIS A 64 -1.81 -4.18 -3.92
C HIS A 64 -2.80 -5.30 -4.32
N ARG A 65 -2.51 -6.56 -3.96
CA ARG A 65 -3.46 -7.66 -4.22
C ARG A 65 -4.79 -7.47 -3.51
N GLN A 66 -4.75 -6.92 -2.29
CA GLN A 66 -5.95 -6.69 -1.50
C GLN A 66 -6.79 -5.57 -2.11
N GLU A 67 -6.17 -4.54 -2.68
CA GLU A 67 -6.86 -3.49 -3.43
C GLU A 67 -7.50 -4.02 -4.70
N ASP A 68 -6.75 -4.77 -5.50
CA ASP A 68 -7.24 -5.41 -6.74
C ASP A 68 -8.42 -6.34 -6.46
N ALA A 69 -8.33 -7.15 -5.41
CA ALA A 69 -9.33 -8.18 -5.11
C ALA A 69 -10.59 -7.62 -4.43
N THR A 70 -10.45 -6.52 -3.67
CA THR A 70 -11.51 -6.07 -2.76
C THR A 70 -11.88 -4.60 -2.94
N LEU A 71 -10.91 -3.67 -2.87
CA LEU A 71 -11.20 -2.23 -2.93
C LEU A 71 -11.73 -1.80 -4.29
N PHE A 72 -11.04 -2.19 -5.36
CA PHE A 72 -11.40 -1.78 -6.71
C PHE A 72 -12.76 -2.32 -7.17
N PRO A 73 -13.12 -3.61 -6.97
CA PRO A 73 -14.47 -4.09 -7.24
C PRO A 73 -15.53 -3.36 -6.42
N TRP A 74 -15.27 -3.08 -5.14
CA TRP A 74 -16.20 -2.35 -4.27
C TRP A 74 -16.42 -0.91 -4.74
N LEU A 75 -15.36 -0.24 -5.21
CA LEU A 75 -15.40 1.10 -5.79
C LEU A 75 -16.16 1.12 -7.11
N LEU A 76 -15.86 0.21 -8.04
CA LEU A 76 -16.52 0.17 -9.36
C LEU A 76 -18.01 -0.12 -9.27
N ALA A 77 -18.46 -0.88 -8.26
CA ALA A 77 -19.88 -1.11 -8.00
C ALA A 77 -20.63 0.19 -7.65
N ARG A 78 -19.94 1.22 -7.14
CA ARG A 78 -20.51 2.52 -6.70
C ARG A 78 -20.19 3.66 -7.65
N ARG A 79 -19.02 3.60 -8.27
CA ARG A 79 -18.44 4.64 -9.13
C ARG A 79 -17.90 4.01 -10.42
N PRO A 80 -18.79 3.55 -11.32
CA PRO A 80 -18.37 2.98 -12.60
C PRO A 80 -17.55 3.95 -13.46
N ASP A 81 -17.67 5.25 -13.20
CA ASP A 81 -16.88 6.31 -13.82
C ASP A 81 -15.37 6.22 -13.51
N LEU A 82 -14.97 5.46 -12.48
CA LEU A 82 -13.56 5.23 -12.14
C LEU A 82 -12.92 4.07 -12.92
N ALA A 83 -13.61 3.43 -13.86
CA ALA A 83 -13.09 2.28 -14.60
C ALA A 83 -11.69 2.54 -15.21
N ALA A 84 -11.48 3.70 -15.83
CA ALA A 84 -10.19 4.04 -16.41
C ALA A 84 -9.09 4.28 -15.36
N VAL A 85 -9.45 4.80 -14.19
CA VAL A 85 -8.53 4.98 -13.05
C VAL A 85 -8.11 3.63 -12.50
N VAL A 86 -9.07 2.72 -12.27
CA VAL A 86 -8.80 1.37 -11.75
C VAL A 86 -7.92 0.58 -12.71
N VAL A 87 -8.22 0.58 -14.01
CA VAL A 87 -7.36 -0.08 -15.02
C VAL A 87 -5.93 0.43 -14.94
N ARG A 88 -5.75 1.74 -14.78
CA ARG A 88 -4.42 2.35 -14.65
C ARG A 88 -3.71 1.92 -13.36
N LEU A 89 -4.42 1.84 -12.24
CA LEU A 89 -3.85 1.40 -10.96
C LEU A 89 -3.43 -0.07 -11.03
N GLU A 90 -4.28 -0.94 -11.59
CA GLU A 90 -3.91 -2.35 -11.78
C GLU A 90 -2.71 -2.51 -12.73
N GLU A 91 -2.57 -1.66 -13.75
CA GLU A 91 -1.36 -1.62 -14.60
C GLU A 91 -0.11 -1.25 -13.79
N ASP A 92 -0.21 -0.22 -12.94
CA ASP A 92 0.87 0.17 -12.05
C ASP A 92 1.18 -0.96 -11.03
N HIS A 93 0.18 -1.66 -10.48
CA HIS A 93 0.37 -2.82 -9.60
C HIS A 93 1.12 -3.96 -10.28
N ARG A 94 0.80 -4.27 -11.53
CA ARG A 94 1.52 -5.29 -12.32
C ARG A 94 2.98 -4.90 -12.55
N LEU A 95 3.25 -3.62 -12.82
CA LEU A 95 4.62 -3.11 -12.95
C LEU A 95 5.39 -3.23 -11.63
N VAL A 96 4.80 -2.78 -10.52
CA VAL A 96 5.41 -2.90 -9.19
C VAL A 96 5.66 -4.37 -8.83
N GLY A 97 4.69 -5.25 -9.07
CA GLY A 97 4.84 -6.68 -8.83
C GLY A 97 6.00 -7.31 -9.61
N ALA A 98 6.22 -6.88 -10.86
CA ALA A 98 7.37 -7.32 -11.65
C ALA A 98 8.70 -6.86 -11.02
N LEU A 99 8.81 -5.58 -10.62
CA LEU A 99 9.99 -5.03 -9.97
C LEU A 99 10.29 -5.71 -8.62
N LEU A 100 9.25 -6.00 -7.83
CA LEU A 100 9.37 -6.75 -6.58
C LEU A 100 9.87 -8.19 -6.83
N GLY A 101 9.40 -8.84 -7.89
CA GLY A 101 9.86 -10.17 -8.29
C GLY A 101 11.34 -10.20 -8.70
N GLU A 102 11.79 -9.18 -9.43
CA GLU A 102 13.21 -9.00 -9.78
C GLU A 102 14.07 -8.78 -8.53
N LEU A 103 13.66 -7.86 -7.66
CA LEU A 103 14.35 -7.59 -6.39
C LEU A 103 14.43 -8.85 -5.51
N ALA A 104 13.32 -9.59 -5.35
CA ALA A 104 13.30 -10.82 -4.56
C ALA A 104 14.22 -11.91 -5.14
N THR A 105 14.32 -11.98 -6.47
CA THR A 105 15.24 -12.91 -7.16
C THR A 105 16.68 -12.56 -6.86
N ASP A 106 17.05 -11.29 -6.96
CA ASP A 106 18.42 -10.83 -6.74
C ASP A 106 18.83 -10.90 -5.25
N VAL A 107 17.88 -10.64 -4.34
CA VAL A 107 18.05 -10.91 -2.91
C VAL A 107 18.33 -12.40 -2.65
N THR A 108 17.56 -13.30 -3.28
CA THR A 108 17.78 -14.76 -3.15
C THR A 108 19.11 -15.21 -3.73
N ARG A 109 19.61 -14.54 -4.76
CA ARG A 109 20.91 -14.81 -5.38
C ARG A 109 22.09 -14.16 -4.65
N HIS A 110 21.85 -13.42 -3.57
CA HIS A 110 22.86 -12.64 -2.88
C HIS A 110 23.59 -11.68 -3.82
N ALA A 111 22.83 -10.96 -4.65
CA ALA A 111 23.37 -9.93 -5.53
C ALA A 111 24.16 -8.87 -4.71
N PRO A 112 25.16 -8.22 -5.33
CA PRO A 112 25.91 -7.17 -4.66
C PRO A 112 25.02 -6.04 -4.13
N PRO A 113 25.37 -5.39 -3.00
CA PRO A 113 24.57 -4.31 -2.41
C PRO A 113 24.20 -3.18 -3.38
N GLU A 114 25.11 -2.82 -4.29
CA GLU A 114 24.89 -1.79 -5.31
C GLU A 114 23.85 -2.19 -6.38
N VAL A 115 23.61 -3.48 -6.57
CA VAL A 115 22.54 -3.98 -7.44
C VAL A 115 21.21 -3.83 -6.71
N LEU A 116 21.14 -4.28 -5.46
CA LEU A 116 19.94 -4.19 -4.63
C LEU A 116 19.50 -2.74 -4.40
N ALA A 117 20.46 -1.84 -4.14
CA ALA A 117 20.20 -0.40 -3.98
C ALA A 117 19.53 0.20 -5.23
N ARG A 118 20.02 -0.11 -6.44
CA ARG A 118 19.42 0.38 -7.69
C ARG A 118 18.01 -0.15 -7.91
N HIS A 119 17.73 -1.40 -7.53
CA HIS A 119 16.36 -1.94 -7.58
C HIS A 119 15.43 -1.18 -6.64
N LEU A 120 15.88 -0.90 -5.41
CA LEU A 120 15.11 -0.16 -4.42
C LEU A 120 14.87 1.30 -4.83
N GLU A 121 15.88 1.99 -5.36
CA GLU A 121 15.75 3.35 -5.89
C GLU A 121 14.77 3.43 -7.07
N GLY A 122 14.84 2.46 -7.99
CA GLY A 122 13.90 2.35 -9.11
C GLY A 122 12.47 2.08 -8.64
N LEU A 123 12.31 1.24 -7.63
CA LEU A 123 11.02 0.92 -7.04
C LEU A 123 10.42 2.13 -6.31
N ASP A 124 11.22 2.88 -5.55
CA ASP A 124 10.81 4.11 -4.87
C ASP A 124 10.25 5.14 -5.85
N ALA A 125 10.97 5.40 -6.95
CA ALA A 125 10.50 6.34 -7.97
C ALA A 125 9.16 5.93 -8.60
N VAL A 126 8.94 4.62 -8.81
CA VAL A 126 7.69 4.09 -9.36
C VAL A 126 6.55 4.20 -8.34
N LEU A 127 6.80 3.78 -7.10
CA LEU A 127 5.82 3.82 -6.00
C LEU A 127 5.38 5.23 -5.67
N GLU A 128 6.29 6.19 -5.63
CA GLU A 128 5.94 7.57 -5.32
C GLU A 128 5.09 8.23 -6.42
N ASN A 129 5.26 7.82 -7.68
CA ASN A 129 4.32 8.22 -8.73
C ASN A 129 2.97 7.52 -8.59
N HIS A 130 2.97 6.22 -8.30
CA HIS A 130 1.78 5.40 -8.12
C HIS A 130 0.91 5.88 -6.95
N PHE A 131 1.45 5.97 -5.73
CA PHE A 131 0.71 6.42 -4.54
C PHE A 131 0.13 7.81 -4.72
N ARG A 132 0.90 8.75 -5.30
CA ARG A 132 0.39 10.11 -5.56
C ARG A 132 -0.72 10.13 -6.61
N PHE A 133 -0.67 9.26 -7.61
CA PHE A 133 -1.75 9.11 -8.58
C PHE A 133 -2.99 8.57 -7.87
N GLU A 134 -2.86 7.47 -7.15
CA GLU A 134 -3.95 6.84 -6.42
C GLU A 134 -4.59 7.77 -5.40
N GLU A 135 -3.80 8.37 -4.51
CA GLU A 135 -4.30 9.27 -3.47
C GLU A 135 -5.06 10.47 -4.06
N ARG A 136 -4.59 10.98 -5.20
CA ARG A 136 -5.26 12.08 -5.90
C ARG A 136 -6.58 11.66 -6.50
N GLN A 137 -6.68 10.43 -7.05
CA GLN A 137 -7.90 9.96 -7.70
C GLN A 137 -8.93 9.39 -6.71
N LEU A 138 -8.46 8.59 -5.75
CA LEU A 138 -9.33 7.76 -4.92
C LEU A 138 -9.67 8.38 -3.57
N VAL A 139 -8.77 9.12 -2.91
CA VAL A 139 -9.07 9.63 -1.57
C VAL A 139 -10.28 10.57 -1.55
N PRO A 140 -10.43 11.56 -2.46
CA PRO A 140 -11.64 12.38 -2.48
C PRO A 140 -12.92 11.58 -2.69
N VAL A 141 -12.85 10.48 -3.46
CA VAL A 141 -13.98 9.58 -3.69
C VAL A 141 -14.29 8.77 -2.43
N LEU A 142 -13.28 8.19 -1.80
CA LEU A 142 -13.41 7.39 -0.58
C LEU A 142 -13.97 8.23 0.57
N ASP A 143 -13.50 9.47 0.70
CA ASP A 143 -14.00 10.44 1.69
C ASP A 143 -15.48 10.77 1.44
N ALA A 144 -15.88 10.94 0.16
CA ALA A 144 -17.28 11.21 -0.20
C ALA A 144 -18.20 10.00 0.00
N LEU A 145 -17.79 8.80 -0.42
CA LEU A 145 -18.57 7.56 -0.26
C LEU A 145 -18.74 7.16 1.21
N SER A 146 -17.83 7.59 2.07
CA SER A 146 -17.92 7.37 3.51
C SER A 146 -18.96 8.28 4.19
N GLY A 147 -19.43 9.34 3.53
CA GLY A 147 -20.47 10.26 4.02
C GLY A 147 -21.92 9.85 3.72
N ASP A 148 -22.14 8.93 2.77
CA ASP A 148 -23.47 8.59 2.25
C ASP A 148 -23.91 7.14 2.60
N GLY A 149 -24.45 6.93 3.80
CA GLY A 149 -25.32 5.77 4.14
C GLY A 149 -24.68 4.36 4.10
N PRO A 150 -25.44 3.29 4.45
CA PRO A 150 -24.87 1.99 4.83
C PRO A 150 -24.45 1.17 3.60
N GLY A 151 -23.26 1.45 3.09
CA GLY A 151 -22.50 0.51 2.27
C GLY A 151 -21.92 -0.62 3.15
N PRO A 152 -21.64 -1.82 2.59
CA PRO A 152 -20.85 -2.81 3.30
C PRO A 152 -19.52 -2.16 3.64
N ALA A 153 -19.25 -2.03 4.93
CA ALA A 153 -18.00 -1.50 5.40
C ALA A 153 -16.88 -2.49 5.05
N LEU A 154 -15.77 -2.00 4.52
CA LEU A 154 -14.53 -2.76 4.58
C LEU A 154 -14.24 -3.01 6.07
N GLY A 155 -14.05 -4.28 6.43
CA GLY A 155 -13.74 -4.69 7.80
C GLY A 155 -12.34 -4.23 8.20
N ASP A 156 -12.06 -4.12 9.49
CA ASP A 156 -10.74 -3.65 9.97
C ASP A 156 -9.59 -4.55 9.47
N ALA A 157 -9.86 -5.85 9.32
CA ALA A 157 -8.96 -6.84 8.71
C ALA A 157 -8.59 -6.57 7.24
N PHE A 158 -9.25 -5.64 6.55
CA PHE A 158 -8.82 -5.20 5.22
C PHE A 158 -7.57 -4.30 5.30
N TRP A 159 -7.43 -3.53 6.38
CA TRP A 159 -6.36 -2.54 6.59
C TRP A 159 -5.17 -3.08 7.37
N GLU A 160 -5.31 -4.27 7.95
CA GLU A 160 -4.22 -4.98 8.61
C GLU A 160 -3.33 -5.64 7.53
N PRO A 161 -2.02 -5.42 7.56
CA PRO A 161 -1.08 -6.02 6.59
C PRO A 161 -0.92 -7.53 6.76
#